data_AF-A0A919SWL4-F1
#
_entry.id   AF-A0A919SWL4-F1
#
_cell.length_a   1.000
_cell.length_b   1.000
_cell.length_c   1.000
_cell.angle_alpha   90.00
_cell.angle_beta   90.00
_cell.angle_gamma   90.00
#
_symmetry.space_group_name_H-M   'P 1'
#
loop_
_entity.id
_entity.type
_entity.pdbx_description
1 polymer ?
#
loop_
_entity_poly.entity_id
_entity_poly.type
_entity_poly.pdbx_seq_one_letter_code
_entity_poly.pdbx_strand_id
1 'polypeptide(L)'
;MTSVFKVGGVLVSLVLVVLTAALELYLTPLRAGGVPIGVAVLVAAVANWLISWFATETVGRRWAVGPAWALWTVLMFIAAGTRTAEGDYLISGNDWVALVMILVGSLTFAVYVYRAILKPAPVTNQ
;
A
#
# COMPACT_ATOMS: atom_id res chain seq x y z
N MET A 1 -14.75 14.95 -20.82
CA MET A 1 -14.99 14.81 -19.36
C MET A 1 -14.38 13.54 -18.74
N THR A 2 -14.07 12.48 -19.50
CA THR A 2 -13.56 11.20 -18.94
C THR A 2 -12.10 11.24 -18.46
N SER A 3 -11.25 12.12 -18.99
CA SER A 3 -9.83 12.19 -18.59
C SER A 3 -9.63 12.78 -17.19
N VAL A 4 -10.44 13.77 -16.79
CA VAL A 4 -10.32 14.44 -15.49
C VAL A 4 -10.61 13.48 -14.34
N PHE A 5 -11.61 12.60 -14.47
CA PHE A 5 -11.91 11.58 -13.46
C PHE A 5 -10.82 10.52 -13.35
N LYS A 6 -10.20 10.15 -14.46
CA LYS A 6 -9.07 9.20 -14.44
C LYS A 6 -7.84 9.78 -13.75
N VAL A 7 -7.49 11.03 -14.08
CA VAL A 7 -6.38 11.73 -13.42
C VAL A 7 -6.70 11.97 -11.94
N GLY A 8 -7.92 12.41 -11.63
CA GLY A 8 -8.38 12.61 -10.26
C GLY A 8 -8.34 11.32 -9.43
N GLY A 9 -8.79 10.20 -9.99
CA GLY A 9 -8.74 8.89 -9.32
C GLY A 9 -7.32 8.44 -8.98
N VAL A 10 -6.36 8.66 -9.89
CA VAL A 10 -4.94 8.41 -9.61
C VAL A 10 -4.41 9.35 -8.54
N LEU A 11 -4.68 10.66 -8.63
CA LEU A 11 -4.19 11.60 -7.63
C LEU A 11 -4.73 11.30 -6.23
N VAL A 12 -6.02 10.97 -6.11
CA VAL A 12 -6.64 10.60 -4.84
C VAL A 12 -6.04 9.30 -4.31
N SER A 13 -5.78 8.30 -5.15
CA SER A 13 -5.15 7.06 -4.70
C SER A 13 -3.72 7.29 -4.20
N LEU A 14 -2.95 8.19 -4.83
CA LEU A 14 -1.62 8.57 -4.36
C LEU A 14 -1.69 9.29 -3.00
N VAL A 15 -2.64 10.21 -2.81
CA VAL A 15 -2.84 10.87 -1.52
C VAL A 15 -3.19 9.85 -0.43
N LEU A 16 -4.10 8.91 -0.73
CA LEU A 16 -4.46 7.84 0.20
C LEU A 16 -3.27 6.96 0.56
N VAL A 17 -2.41 6.62 -0.41
CA VAL A 17 -1.16 5.87 -0.16
C VAL A 17 -0.25 6.62 0.81
N VAL A 18 -0.07 7.92 0.64
CA VAL A 18 0.78 8.70 1.55
C VAL A 18 0.21 8.70 2.96
N LEU A 19 -1.11 8.89 3.09
CA LEU A 19 -1.79 8.90 4.39
C LEU A 19 -1.72 7.53 5.08
N THR A 20 -1.92 6.44 4.34
CA THR A 20 -1.89 5.09 4.91
C THR A 20 -0.47 4.68 5.27
N ALA A 21 0.52 5.00 4.44
CA ALA A 21 1.92 4.78 4.79
C ALA A 21 2.32 5.53 6.07
N ALA A 22 1.89 6.78 6.24
CA ALA A 22 2.16 7.54 7.46
C ALA A 22 1.48 6.91 8.70
N LEU A 23 0.22 6.49 8.57
CA LEU A 23 -0.51 5.79 9.64
C LEU A 23 0.15 4.47 10.01
N GLU A 24 0.54 3.68 9.02
CA GLU A 24 1.22 2.40 9.19
C GLU A 24 2.52 2.56 9.98
N LEU A 25 3.35 3.54 9.63
CA LEU A 25 4.59 3.87 10.35
C LEU A 25 4.34 4.38 11.77
N TYR A 26 3.20 5.00 12.04
CA TYR A 26 2.82 5.39 13.39
C TYR A 26 2.36 4.18 14.24
N LEU A 27 1.79 3.16 13.60
CA LEU A 27 1.28 1.96 14.25
C LEU A 27 2.33 0.86 14.44
N THR A 28 3.47 0.90 13.73
CA THR A 28 4.55 -0.09 13.89
C THR A 28 5.10 -0.19 15.32
N PRO A 29 5.36 0.91 16.08
CA PRO A 29 5.85 0.81 17.45
C PRO A 29 4.76 0.45 18.48
N LEU A 30 3.51 0.20 18.08
CA LEU A 30 2.42 -0.07 19.00
C LEU A 30 2.65 -1.41 19.73
N ARG A 31 2.80 -1.34 21.06
CA ARG A 31 3.07 -2.48 21.93
C ARG A 31 1.99 -2.64 23.00
N ALA A 32 1.65 -3.89 23.31
CA ALA A 32 0.85 -4.25 24.47
C ALA A 32 1.69 -5.16 25.37
N GLY A 33 1.91 -4.77 26.63
CA GLY A 33 2.74 -5.56 27.56
C GLY A 33 4.20 -5.75 27.12
N GLY A 34 4.76 -4.82 26.33
CA GLY A 34 6.12 -4.92 25.80
C GLY A 34 6.26 -5.71 24.49
N VAL A 35 5.20 -6.38 24.04
CA VAL A 35 5.17 -7.15 22.78
C VAL A 35 4.52 -6.30 21.67
N PRO A 36 5.11 -6.22 20.47
CA PRO A 36 4.51 -5.50 19.35
C PRO A 36 3.26 -6.23 18.84
N ILE A 37 2.18 -5.48 18.62
CA ILE A 37 0.83 -6.05 18.36
C ILE A 37 0.66 -6.44 16.89
N GLY A 38 1.40 -5.81 15.97
CA GLY A 38 1.33 -6.11 14.54
C GLY A 38 0.09 -5.57 13.82
N VAL A 39 -0.69 -4.69 14.45
CA VAL A 39 -1.90 -4.08 13.84
C VAL A 39 -1.58 -3.37 12.51
N ALA A 40 -0.40 -2.76 12.41
CA ALA A 40 0.12 -2.14 11.20
C ALA A 40 0.08 -3.08 9.97
N VAL A 41 0.34 -4.37 10.17
CA VAL A 41 0.31 -5.38 9.09
C VAL A 41 -1.10 -5.53 8.52
N LEU A 42 -2.11 -5.60 9.40
CA LEU A 42 -3.51 -5.74 8.99
C LEU A 42 -4.01 -4.46 8.30
N VAL A 43 -3.64 -3.30 8.85
CA VAL A 43 -3.97 -1.99 8.26
C VAL A 43 -3.35 -1.89 6.87
N ALA A 44 -2.08 -2.22 6.69
CA ALA A 44 -1.41 -2.20 5.40
C ALA A 44 -2.10 -3.11 4.37
N ALA A 45 -2.48 -4.33 4.76
CA ALA A 45 -3.19 -5.24 3.88
C ALA A 45 -4.55 -4.68 3.43
N VAL A 46 -5.36 -4.18 4.38
CA VAL A 46 -6.70 -3.66 4.06
C VAL A 46 -6.62 -2.37 3.25
N ALA A 47 -5.75 -1.44 3.65
CA ALA A 47 -5.56 -0.16 2.97
C ALA A 47 -5.09 -0.35 1.53
N ASN A 48 -4.02 -1.13 1.31
CA ASN A 48 -3.47 -1.36 -0.02
C ASN A 48 -4.49 -2.06 -0.94
N TRP A 49 -5.31 -2.96 -0.39
CA TRP A 49 -6.40 -3.58 -1.13
C TRP A 49 -7.45 -2.56 -1.57
N LEU A 50 -7.93 -1.73 -0.65
CA LEU A 50 -8.96 -0.71 -0.92
C LEU A 50 -8.46 0.35 -1.91
N ILE A 51 -7.21 0.78 -1.79
CA ILE A 51 -6.58 1.73 -2.72
C ILE A 51 -6.48 1.12 -4.12
N SER A 52 -6.05 -0.14 -4.22
CA SER A 52 -5.96 -0.85 -5.50
C SER A 52 -7.33 -0.97 -6.18
N TRP A 53 -8.35 -1.29 -5.39
CA TRP A 53 -9.73 -1.32 -5.86
C TRP A 53 -10.20 0.05 -6.34
N PHE A 54 -10.05 1.09 -5.52
CA PHE A 54 -10.47 2.44 -5.88
C PHE A 54 -9.78 2.95 -7.14
N ALA A 55 -8.46 2.76 -7.26
CA ALA A 55 -7.68 3.19 -8.42
C ALA A 55 -8.12 2.48 -9.71
N THR A 56 -8.39 1.17 -9.65
CA THR A 56 -8.81 0.42 -10.84
C THR A 56 -10.25 0.69 -11.24
N GLU A 57 -11.15 0.87 -10.27
CA GLU A 57 -12.55 1.18 -10.52
C GLU A 57 -12.71 2.58 -11.14
N THR A 58 -12.02 3.58 -10.58
CA THR A 58 -12.09 4.97 -11.08
C THR A 58 -11.43 5.15 -12.45
N VAL A 59 -10.29 4.49 -12.69
CA VAL A 59 -9.54 4.64 -13.96
C VAL A 59 -10.09 3.70 -15.05
N GLY A 60 -10.73 2.59 -14.66
CA GLY A 60 -11.19 1.54 -15.56
C GLY A 60 -10.05 0.76 -16.23
N ARG A 61 -8.85 0.79 -15.64
CA ARG A 61 -7.65 0.15 -16.21
C ARG A 61 -6.79 -0.49 -15.13
N ARG A 62 -6.39 -1.75 -15.35
CA ARG A 62 -5.55 -2.54 -14.43
C ARG A 62 -4.20 -1.92 -14.09
N TRP A 63 -3.61 -1.11 -14.99
CA TRP A 63 -2.31 -0.46 -14.75
C TRP A 63 -2.39 0.67 -13.69
N ALA A 64 -3.59 1.13 -13.34
CA ALA A 64 -3.77 2.20 -12.34
C ALA A 64 -3.25 1.84 -10.94
N VAL A 65 -3.04 0.55 -10.64
CA VAL A 65 -2.42 0.10 -9.38
C VAL A 65 -0.93 0.43 -9.33
N GLY A 66 -0.25 0.46 -10.50
CA GLY A 66 1.21 0.60 -10.58
C GLY A 66 1.78 1.81 -9.86
N PRO A 67 1.26 3.03 -10.10
CA PRO A 67 1.73 4.23 -9.39
C PRO A 67 1.56 4.15 -7.87
N ALA A 68 0.41 3.67 -7.39
CA ALA A 68 0.13 3.53 -5.96
C ALA A 68 1.06 2.51 -5.29
N TRP A 69 1.24 1.34 -5.92
CA TRP A 69 2.18 0.32 -5.48
C TRP A 69 3.62 0.85 -5.41
N ALA A 70 4.08 1.50 -6.48
CA ALA A 70 5.44 2.03 -6.55
C ALA A 70 5.68 3.09 -5.47
N LEU A 71 4.73 4.03 -5.29
CA LEU A 71 4.82 5.07 -4.28
C LEU A 71 4.88 4.48 -2.87
N TRP A 72 3.96 3.59 -2.52
CA TRP A 72 3.92 2.96 -1.19
C TRP A 72 5.23 2.21 -0.90
N THR A 73 5.72 1.44 -1.88
CA THR A 73 6.96 0.67 -1.76
C THR A 73 8.17 1.58 -1.53
N VAL A 74 8.27 2.68 -2.28
CA VAL A 74 9.35 3.66 -2.12
C VAL A 74 9.29 4.31 -0.74
N LEU A 75 8.11 4.70 -0.26
CA LEU A 75 7.93 5.28 1.08
C LEU A 75 8.39 4.31 2.17
N MET A 76 8.03 3.04 2.07
CA MET A 76 8.45 2.01 3.03
C MET A 76 9.96 1.77 3.01
N PHE A 77 10.60 1.77 1.84
CA PHE A 77 12.07 1.66 1.75
C PHE A 77 12.78 2.88 2.33
N ILE A 78 12.26 4.09 2.09
CA ILE A 78 12.81 5.31 2.70
C ILE A 78 12.67 5.24 4.21
N ALA A 79 11.50 4.84 4.73
CA ALA A 79 11.28 4.67 6.16
C ALA A 79 12.22 3.60 6.76
N ALA A 80 12.48 2.53 6.02
CA ALA A 80 13.40 1.47 6.46
C ALA A 80 14.86 1.92 6.50
N GLY A 81 15.27 2.81 5.58
CA GLY A 81 16.64 3.31 5.49
C GLY A 81 16.92 4.58 6.30
N THR A 82 15.90 5.23 6.85
CA THR A 82 16.06 6.51 7.54
C THR A 82 16.27 6.35 9.04
N ARG A 83 17.23 7.12 9.55
CA ARG A 83 17.56 7.21 10.96
C ARG A 83 16.93 8.49 11.52
N THR A 84 16.26 8.37 12.67
CA THR A 84 15.72 9.53 13.39
C THR A 84 16.85 10.44 13.88
N ALA A 85 16.56 11.71 14.13
CA ALA A 85 17.53 12.68 14.66
C ALA A 85 18.11 12.27 16.03
N GLU A 86 17.39 11.39 16.74
CA GLU A 86 17.76 10.79 18.02
C GLU A 86 18.72 9.60 17.85
N GLY A 87 18.99 9.19 16.60
CA GLY A 87 19.91 8.11 16.27
C GLY A 87 19.30 6.71 16.25
N ASP A 88 17.99 6.59 16.49
CA ASP A 88 17.25 5.32 16.37
C ASP A 88 16.66 5.14 14.97
N TYR A 89 16.48 3.91 14.51
CA TYR A 89 15.88 3.64 13.21
C TYR A 89 14.35 3.72 13.30
N LEU A 90 13.69 4.32 12.30
CA LEU A 90 12.23 4.28 12.18
C LEU A 90 11.70 2.85 12.01
N ILE A 91 12.51 2.00 11.38
CA ILE A 91 12.33 0.54 11.31
C ILE A 91 13.66 -0.08 11.71
N SER A 92 13.75 -0.55 12.94
CA SER A 92 14.96 -1.20 13.44
C SER A 92 15.05 -2.63 12.91
N GLY A 93 16.27 -3.17 12.75
CA GLY A 93 16.47 -4.56 12.31
C GLY A 93 15.86 -5.62 13.26
N ASN A 94 15.50 -5.23 14.48
CA ASN A 94 14.79 -6.07 15.45
C ASN A 94 13.26 -5.87 15.41
N ASP A 95 12.76 -5.01 14.52
CA ASP A 95 11.34 -4.75 14.30
C ASP A 95 10.78 -5.68 13.22
N TRP A 96 10.49 -6.91 13.65
CA TRP A 96 9.91 -7.93 12.78
C TRP A 96 8.53 -7.53 12.24
N VAL A 97 7.79 -6.66 12.96
CA VAL A 97 6.46 -6.19 12.53
C VAL A 97 6.58 -5.35 11.28
N ALA A 98 7.53 -4.44 11.25
CA ALA A 98 7.80 -3.62 10.06
C ALA A 98 8.21 -4.48 8.86
N LEU A 99 9.05 -5.51 9.05
CA LEU A 99 9.43 -6.43 7.98
C LEU A 99 8.24 -7.22 7.43
N VAL A 100 7.41 -7.78 8.33
CA VAL A 100 6.19 -8.51 7.94
C VAL A 100 5.20 -7.57 7.25
N MET A 101 5.07 -6.33 7.71
CA MET A 101 4.20 -5.32 7.08
C MET A 101 4.64 -5.01 5.66
N ILE A 102 5.94 -4.78 5.42
CA ILE A 102 6.47 -4.52 4.07
C ILE A 102 6.18 -5.71 3.15
N LEU A 103 6.40 -6.93 3.64
CA LEU A 103 6.12 -8.16 2.90
C LEU A 103 4.63 -8.30 2.57
N VAL A 104 3.75 -8.20 3.58
CA VAL A 104 2.30 -8.39 3.43
C VAL A 104 1.68 -7.28 2.59
N GLY A 105 2.09 -6.03 2.78
CA GLY A 105 1.62 -4.90 1.98
C GLY A 105 2.01 -5.06 0.51
N SER A 106 3.24 -5.49 0.23
CA SER A 106 3.69 -5.81 -1.14
C SER A 106 2.91 -6.97 -1.76
N LEU A 107 2.71 -8.04 -0.98
CA LEU A 107 1.96 -9.22 -1.42
C LEU A 107 0.50 -8.87 -1.74
N THR A 108 -0.10 -7.96 -0.99
CA THR A 108 -1.48 -7.49 -1.21
C THR A 108 -1.63 -6.86 -2.59
N PHE A 109 -0.73 -5.95 -2.97
CA PHE A 109 -0.70 -5.38 -4.32
C PHE A 109 -0.51 -6.45 -5.39
N ALA A 110 0.44 -7.37 -5.18
CA ALA A 110 0.72 -8.47 -6.11
C ALA A 110 -0.50 -9.37 -6.34
N VAL A 111 -1.18 -9.78 -5.26
CA VAL A 111 -2.40 -10.60 -5.32
C VAL A 111 -3.52 -9.87 -6.04
N TYR A 112 -3.71 -8.58 -5.77
CA TYR A 112 -4.72 -7.78 -6.45
C TYR A 112 -4.48 -7.73 -7.97
N VAL A 113 -3.25 -7.41 -8.39
CA VAL A 113 -2.86 -7.34 -9.80
C VAL A 113 -2.96 -8.71 -10.46
N TYR A 114 -2.49 -9.77 -9.80
CA TYR A 114 -2.59 -11.15 -10.29
C TYR A 114 -4.05 -11.54 -10.57
N ARG A 115 -4.96 -11.27 -9.62
CA ARG A 115 -6.39 -11.50 -9.81
C ARG A 115 -6.96 -10.66 -10.96
N ALA A 116 -6.52 -9.43 -11.13
CA ALA A 116 -6.96 -8.56 -12.23
C ALA A 116 -6.47 -9.05 -13.60
N ILE A 117 -5.31 -9.71 -13.67
CA ILE A 117 -4.78 -10.31 -14.90
C ILE A 117 -5.58 -11.55 -15.30
N LEU A 118 -5.99 -12.38 -14.33
CA LEU A 118 -6.73 -13.61 -14.57
C LEU A 118 -8.19 -13.39 -15.01
N LYS A 119 -8.76 -12.18 -14.83
CA LYS A 119 -10.14 -11.90 -15.25
C LYS A 119 -10.26 -12.00 -16.77
N PRO A 120 -11.11 -12.90 -17.31
CA PRO A 120 -11.33 -13.03 -18.75
C PRO A 120 -11.85 -11.72 -19.36
N ALA A 121 -11.44 -11.43 -20.60
CA ALA A 121 -12.04 -10.34 -21.35
C ALA A 121 -13.54 -10.63 -21.58
N PRO A 122 -14.44 -9.62 -21.50
CA PRO A 122 -15.85 -9.83 -21.77
C PRO A 122 -16.05 -10.47 -23.15
N VAL A 123 -16.78 -11.58 -23.21
CA VAL A 123 -17.14 -12.22 -24.46
C VAL A 123 -18.23 -11.36 -25.11
N THR A 124 -17.86 -10.53 -26.09
CA THR A 124 -18.84 -9.79 -26.88
C THR A 124 -19.43 -10.76 -27.89
N ASN A 125 -20.63 -11.27 -27.63
CA ASN A 125 -21.40 -11.97 -28.67
C ASN A 125 -21.79 -10.91 -29.73
N GLN A 126 -21.10 -10.94 -30.88
CA GLN A 126 -21.50 -10.20 -32.08
C GLN A 126 -22.61 -10.95 -32.80
#